data_AF-A0A396HJ27-F1
#
_entry.id   AF-A0A396HJ27-F1
#
_cell.length_a   1.000
_cell.length_b   1.000
_cell.length_c   1.000
_cell.angle_alpha   90.00
_cell.angle_beta   90.00
_cell.angle_gamma   90.00
#
_symmetry.space_group_name_H-M   'P 1'
#
loop_
_entity.id
_entity.type
_entity.pdbx_description
1 polymer ?
#
loop_
_entity_poly.entity_id
_entity_poly.type
_entity_poly.pdbx_seq_one_letter_code
_entity_poly.pdbx_strand_id
1 'polypeptide(L)'
;MYNTIIDGMCKGKFVNDAFDLYFEMVSRRTSPNVVTYSALISGFCIVGKLRDAIDFFNKMIFENINPNVYTFTILVDGFCKEGRVKEAKNVLAMMMKQGIKPDVVTYNSLMDGYCIVKEVNKAKSILNTMSQRGVNPDIHSYNIMIN
;
A
#
# COMPACT_ATOMS: atom_id res chain seq x y z
N MET A 1 -15.43 -0.73 16.08
CA MET A 1 -14.44 -0.61 17.16
C MET A 1 -13.15 -1.37 16.83
N TYR A 2 -13.20 -2.67 16.48
CA TYR A 2 -12.03 -3.46 16.08
C TYR A 2 -11.09 -2.75 15.09
N ASN A 3 -11.60 -2.30 13.95
CA ASN A 3 -10.78 -1.71 12.88
C ASN A 3 -9.94 -0.51 13.33
N THR A 4 -10.51 0.38 14.14
CA THR A 4 -9.80 1.57 14.65
C THR A 4 -8.67 1.19 15.61
N ILE A 5 -8.89 0.18 16.45
CA ILE A 5 -7.87 -0.31 17.39
C ILE A 5 -6.77 -1.05 16.64
N ILE A 6 -7.13 -1.94 15.70
CA ILE A 6 -6.19 -2.66 14.84
C ILE A 6 -5.32 -1.68 14.04
N ASP A 7 -5.93 -0.67 13.41
CA ASP A 7 -5.20 0.37 12.68
C ASP A 7 -4.24 1.17 13.59
N GLY A 8 -4.70 1.56 14.78
CA GLY A 8 -3.86 2.22 15.79
C GLY A 8 -2.67 1.36 16.23
N MET A 9 -2.90 0.08 16.51
CA MET A 9 -1.84 -0.89 16.88
C MET A 9 -0.83 -1.10 15.74
N CYS A 10 -1.30 -1.25 14.51
CA CYS A 10 -0.44 -1.39 13.33
C CYS A 10 0.45 -0.16 13.13
N LYS A 11 -0.12 1.04 13.24
CA LYS A 11 0.63 2.31 13.20
C LYS A 11 1.62 2.44 14.36
N GLY A 12 1.28 1.90 15.53
CA GLY A 12 2.16 1.77 16.69
C GLY A 12 3.20 0.65 16.60
N LYS A 13 3.26 -0.10 15.49
CA LYS A 13 4.14 -1.27 15.28
C LYS A 13 3.85 -2.47 16.19
N PHE A 14 2.71 -2.48 16.87
CA PHE A 14 2.19 -3.60 17.66
C PHE A 14 1.42 -4.60 16.77
N VAL A 15 2.07 -5.07 15.70
CA VAL A 15 1.40 -5.86 14.64
C VAL A 15 0.95 -7.22 15.15
N ASN A 16 1.68 -7.85 16.07
CA ASN A 16 1.27 -9.13 16.65
C ASN A 16 -0.02 -8.96 17.48
N ASP A 17 -0.09 -7.95 18.35
CA ASP A 17 -1.29 -7.64 19.15
C ASP A 17 -2.49 -7.28 18.25
N ALA A 18 -2.24 -6.55 17.16
CA ALA A 18 -3.25 -6.26 16.14
C ALA A 18 -3.79 -7.54 15.47
N PHE A 19 -2.93 -8.53 15.27
CA PHE A 19 -3.27 -9.82 14.67
C PHE A 19 -4.04 -10.73 15.63
N ASP A 20 -3.68 -10.73 16.91
CA ASP A 20 -4.43 -11.40 17.97
C ASP A 20 -5.85 -10.83 18.08
N LEU A 21 -5.98 -9.50 17.99
CA LEU A 21 -7.27 -8.82 17.98
C LEU A 21 -8.09 -9.14 16.73
N TYR A 22 -7.45 -9.34 15.58
CA TYR A 22 -8.09 -9.85 14.37
C TYR A 22 -8.62 -11.27 14.57
N PHE A 23 -7.86 -12.18 15.18
CA PHE A 23 -8.35 -13.52 15.48
C PHE A 23 -9.51 -13.51 16.47
N GLU A 24 -9.47 -12.64 17.48
CA GLU A 24 -10.57 -12.43 18.40
C GLU A 24 -11.84 -11.94 17.68
N MET A 25 -11.69 -10.98 16.76
CA MET A 25 -12.78 -10.48 15.93
C MET A 25 -13.46 -11.61 15.15
N VAL A 26 -12.66 -12.47 14.49
CA VAL A 26 -13.15 -13.63 13.73
C VAL A 26 -13.81 -14.67 14.64
N SER A 27 -13.22 -14.98 15.81
CA SER A 27 -13.77 -15.99 16.74
C SER A 27 -15.12 -15.56 17.33
N ARG A 28 -15.31 -14.24 17.52
CA ARG A 28 -16.59 -13.63 17.90
C ARG A 28 -17.56 -13.47 16.74
N ARG A 29 -17.28 -14.07 15.57
CA ARG A 29 -18.12 -14.01 14.36
C ARG A 29 -18.36 -12.59 13.85
N THR A 30 -17.43 -11.67 14.13
CA THR A 30 -17.45 -10.33 13.54
C THR A 30 -16.64 -10.37 12.26
N SER A 31 -17.26 -10.05 11.11
CA SER A 31 -16.60 -10.17 9.81
C SER A 31 -15.55 -9.07 9.59
N PRO A 32 -14.28 -9.43 9.34
CA PRO A 32 -13.28 -8.49 8.85
C PRO A 32 -13.74 -7.84 7.54
N ASN A 33 -13.30 -6.61 7.29
CA ASN A 33 -13.60 -5.90 6.05
C ASN A 33 -12.36 -5.26 5.45
N VAL A 34 -12.52 -4.50 4.36
CA VAL A 34 -11.40 -3.83 3.69
C VAL A 34 -10.54 -3.01 4.64
N VAL A 35 -11.12 -2.31 5.61
CA VAL A 35 -10.37 -1.51 6.57
C VAL A 35 -9.52 -2.38 7.49
N THR A 36 -10.05 -3.53 7.95
CA THR A 36 -9.29 -4.50 8.77
C THR A 36 -8.09 -5.02 8.01
N TYR A 37 -8.30 -5.44 6.76
CA TYR A 37 -7.24 -5.99 5.91
C TYR A 37 -6.19 -4.94 5.54
N SER A 38 -6.60 -3.74 5.09
CA SER A 38 -5.66 -2.67 4.76
C SER A 38 -4.80 -2.27 5.96
N ALA A 39 -5.38 -2.22 7.16
CA ALA A 39 -4.64 -1.90 8.38
C ALA A 39 -3.54 -2.93 8.69
N LEU A 40 -3.87 -4.22 8.65
CA LEU A 40 -2.91 -5.30 8.90
C LEU A 40 -1.83 -5.38 7.82
N ILE A 41 -2.21 -5.26 6.54
CA ILE A 41 -1.26 -5.20 5.41
C ILE A 41 -0.29 -4.02 5.61
N SER A 42 -0.81 -2.84 5.98
CA SER A 42 0.02 -1.67 6.29
C SER A 42 0.95 -1.93 7.48
N GLY A 43 0.44 -2.53 8.56
CA GLY A 43 1.23 -2.93 9.72
C GLY A 43 2.41 -3.83 9.33
N PHE A 44 2.16 -4.89 8.54
CA PHE A 44 3.20 -5.78 8.04
C PHE A 44 4.25 -5.05 7.20
N CYS A 45 3.84 -4.16 6.28
CA CYS A 45 4.78 -3.32 5.53
C CYS A 45 5.64 -2.43 6.45
N ILE A 46 5.05 -1.81 7.47
CA ILE A 46 5.74 -0.92 8.42
C ILE A 46 6.84 -1.65 9.20
N VAL A 47 6.61 -2.93 9.55
CA VAL A 47 7.59 -3.76 10.27
C VAL A 47 8.50 -4.58 9.34
N GLY A 48 8.51 -4.28 8.03
CA GLY A 48 9.39 -4.94 7.05
C GLY A 48 9.01 -6.39 6.73
N LYS A 49 7.77 -6.80 7.04
CA LYS A 49 7.24 -8.14 6.78
C LYS A 49 6.42 -8.16 5.48
N LEU A 50 7.03 -7.75 4.36
CA LEU A 50 6.32 -7.58 3.09
C LEU A 50 5.71 -8.89 2.57
N ARG A 51 6.33 -10.05 2.84
CA ARG A 51 5.76 -11.36 2.50
C ARG A 51 4.41 -11.59 3.20
N ASP A 52 4.34 -11.33 4.50
CA ASP A 52 3.12 -11.48 5.28
C ASP A 52 2.03 -10.50 4.78
N ALA A 53 2.43 -9.28 4.37
CA ALA A 53 1.53 -8.30 3.75
C ALA A 53 0.91 -8.84 2.44
N ILE A 54 1.71 -9.48 1.58
CA ILE A 54 1.26 -10.09 0.32
C ILE A 54 0.34 -11.28 0.59
N ASP A 55 0.71 -12.15 1.53
CA ASP A 55 -0.11 -13.31 1.90
C ASP A 55 -1.47 -12.86 2.43
N PHE A 56 -1.51 -11.80 3.23
CA PHE A 56 -2.76 -11.23 3.74
C PHE A 56 -3.59 -10.52 2.67
N PHE A 57 -2.95 -9.88 1.69
CA PHE A 57 -3.62 -9.35 0.50
C PHE A 57 -4.26 -10.46 -0.35
N ASN A 58 -3.56 -11.59 -0.55
CA ASN A 58 -4.12 -12.73 -1.27
C ASN A 58 -5.30 -13.36 -0.51
N LYS A 59 -5.19 -13.44 0.83
CA LYS A 59 -6.30 -13.88 1.70
C LYS A 59 -7.52 -12.98 1.57
N MET A 60 -7.33 -11.65 1.55
CA MET A 60 -8.39 -10.67 1.33
C MET A 60 -9.17 -10.95 0.03
N ILE A 61 -8.46 -11.20 -1.07
CA ILE A 61 -9.06 -11.54 -2.37
C ILE A 61 -9.79 -12.88 -2.31
N PHE A 62 -9.16 -13.90 -1.71
CA PHE A 62 -9.76 -15.23 -1.56
C PHE A 62 -11.09 -15.20 -0.77
N GLU A 63 -11.18 -14.30 0.21
CA GLU A 63 -12.40 -14.07 0.99
C GLU A 63 -13.42 -13.14 0.30
N ASN A 64 -13.19 -12.79 -0.97
CA ASN A 64 -14.02 -11.88 -1.76
C ASN A 64 -14.16 -10.47 -1.15
N ILE A 65 -13.16 -10.03 -0.39
CA ILE A 65 -13.08 -8.67 0.11
C ILE A 65 -12.30 -7.85 -0.92
N ASN A 66 -12.97 -6.88 -1.55
CA ASN A 66 -12.36 -6.14 -2.64
C ASN A 66 -11.32 -5.11 -2.14
N PRO A 67 -10.06 -5.18 -2.62
CA PRO A 67 -9.08 -4.14 -2.34
C PRO A 67 -9.49 -2.80 -2.94
N ASN A 68 -9.19 -1.72 -2.23
CA ASN A 68 -9.44 -0.35 -2.69
C ASN A 68 -8.11 0.35 -3.03
N VAL A 69 -8.20 1.62 -3.42
CA VAL A 69 -7.03 2.46 -3.73
C VAL A 69 -5.96 2.37 -2.63
N TYR A 70 -6.39 2.51 -1.37
CA TYR A 70 -5.50 2.51 -0.21
C TYR A 70 -4.75 1.18 -0.04
N THR A 71 -5.43 0.04 -0.18
CA THR A 71 -4.78 -1.30 -0.10
C THR A 71 -3.69 -1.45 -1.15
N PHE A 72 -3.95 -1.03 -2.39
CA PHE A 72 -2.95 -1.10 -3.46
C PHE A 72 -1.79 -0.15 -3.22
N THR A 73 -2.06 1.09 -2.80
CA THR A 73 -1.05 2.09 -2.47
C THR A 73 -0.09 1.59 -1.39
N ILE A 74 -0.60 0.93 -0.34
CA ILE A 74 0.24 0.32 0.71
C ILE A 74 1.24 -0.68 0.13
N LEU A 75 0.82 -1.54 -0.79
CA LEU A 75 1.71 -2.54 -1.39
C LEU A 75 2.71 -1.89 -2.34
N VAL A 76 2.28 -0.92 -3.15
CA VAL A 76 3.19 -0.15 -4.02
C VAL A 76 4.29 0.52 -3.19
N ASP A 77 3.91 1.24 -2.12
CA ASP A 77 4.83 1.89 -1.18
C ASP A 77 5.77 0.87 -0.51
N GLY A 78 5.23 -0.25 -0.01
CA GLY A 78 6.01 -1.31 0.61
C GLY A 78 7.10 -1.87 -0.32
N PHE A 79 6.76 -2.21 -1.56
CA PHE A 79 7.73 -2.66 -2.55
C PHE A 79 8.75 -1.57 -2.90
N CYS A 80 8.33 -0.32 -3.04
CA CYS A 80 9.22 0.80 -3.35
C CYS A 80 10.26 1.05 -2.24
N LYS A 81 9.84 1.00 -0.98
CA LYS A 81 10.73 1.17 0.18
C LYS A 81 11.78 0.06 0.31
N GLU A 82 11.50 -1.13 -0.21
CA GLU A 82 12.47 -2.23 -0.33
C GLU A 82 13.34 -2.14 -1.61
N GLY A 83 13.17 -1.10 -2.44
CA GLY A 83 13.86 -0.97 -3.74
C GLY A 83 13.35 -1.92 -4.82
N ARG A 84 12.22 -2.60 -4.59
CA ARG A 84 11.62 -3.60 -5.49
C ARG A 84 10.62 -2.95 -6.44
N VAL A 85 11.09 -1.94 -7.17
CA VAL A 85 10.24 -1.08 -8.02
C VAL A 85 9.54 -1.85 -9.15
N LYS A 86 10.13 -2.96 -9.63
CA LYS A 86 9.51 -3.81 -10.64
C LYS A 86 8.21 -4.43 -10.13
N GLU A 87 8.22 -4.97 -8.92
CA GLU A 87 7.05 -5.51 -8.25
C GLU A 87 6.02 -4.42 -7.92
N ALA A 88 6.47 -3.24 -7.48
CA ALA A 88 5.59 -2.09 -7.27
C ALA A 88 4.80 -1.73 -8.55
N LYS A 89 5.46 -1.74 -9.72
CA LYS A 89 4.78 -1.53 -11.01
C LYS A 89 3.79 -2.63 -11.37
N ASN A 90 4.08 -3.88 -11.02
CA ASN A 90 3.15 -4.98 -11.25
C ASN A 90 1.88 -4.80 -10.41
N VAL A 91 2.02 -4.36 -9.16
CA VAL A 91 0.88 -4.00 -8.29
C VAL A 91 0.09 -2.83 -8.87
N LEU A 92 0.75 -1.77 -9.36
CA LEU A 92 0.09 -0.66 -10.05
C LEU A 92 -0.69 -1.14 -11.29
N ALA A 93 -0.09 -2.02 -12.11
CA ALA A 93 -0.77 -2.56 -13.29
C ALA A 93 -2.00 -3.41 -12.91
N MET A 94 -1.90 -4.20 -11.84
CA MET A 94 -3.02 -4.98 -11.30
C MET A 94 -4.16 -4.07 -10.83
N MET A 95 -3.84 -3.02 -10.06
CA MET A 95 -4.78 -1.99 -9.62
C MET A 95 -5.55 -1.39 -10.79
N MET A 96 -4.84 -0.98 -11.84
CA MET A 96 -5.46 -0.41 -13.04
C MET A 96 -6.31 -1.41 -13.82
N LYS A 97 -5.86 -2.66 -13.93
CA LYS A 97 -6.62 -3.74 -14.60
C LYS A 97 -7.96 -4.01 -13.89
N GLN A 98 -8.01 -3.79 -12.58
CA GLN A 98 -9.24 -3.88 -11.79
C GLN A 98 -10.10 -2.61 -11.85
N GLY A 99 -9.72 -1.62 -12.67
CA GLY A 99 -10.46 -0.36 -12.81
C GLY A 99 -10.26 0.62 -11.65
N ILE A 100 -9.33 0.33 -10.73
CA ILE A 100 -9.03 1.20 -9.59
C ILE A 100 -7.99 2.23 -10.06
N LYS A 101 -8.33 3.52 -9.94
CA LYS A 101 -7.47 4.61 -10.39
C LYS A 101 -6.39 4.91 -9.35
N PRO A 102 -5.09 4.87 -9.71
CA PRO A 102 -4.01 5.33 -8.84
C PRO A 102 -4.16 6.81 -8.51
N ASP A 103 -3.86 7.19 -7.26
CA ASP A 103 -3.88 8.57 -6.79
C ASP A 103 -2.47 9.17 -6.69
N VAL A 104 -2.38 10.43 -6.23
CA VAL A 104 -1.11 11.15 -6.07
C VAL A 104 -0.15 10.40 -5.14
N VAL A 105 -0.66 9.79 -4.06
CA VAL A 105 0.15 9.04 -3.09
C VAL A 105 0.77 7.79 -3.76
N THR A 106 0.01 7.11 -4.60
CA THR A 106 0.48 5.93 -5.35
C THR A 106 1.60 6.29 -6.33
N TYR A 107 1.48 7.41 -7.05
CA TYR A 107 2.54 7.86 -7.94
C TYR A 107 3.76 8.38 -7.20
N ASN A 108 3.57 9.14 -6.11
CA ASN A 108 4.66 9.60 -5.24
C ASN A 108 5.47 8.40 -4.69
N SER A 109 4.80 7.35 -4.25
CA SER A 109 5.45 6.11 -3.79
C SER A 109 6.34 5.48 -4.87
N LEU A 110 5.90 5.48 -6.14
CA LEU A 110 6.72 4.99 -7.27
C LEU A 110 7.89 5.90 -7.58
N MET A 111 7.70 7.22 -7.49
CA MET A 111 8.78 8.19 -7.67
C MET A 111 9.87 7.99 -6.61
N ASP A 112 9.49 7.89 -5.34
CA ASP A 112 10.39 7.59 -4.22
C ASP A 112 11.17 6.30 -4.47
N GLY A 113 10.47 5.23 -4.87
CA GLY A 113 11.11 3.95 -5.19
C GLY A 113 12.18 4.08 -6.27
N TYR A 114 11.92 4.83 -7.35
CA TYR A 114 12.92 5.09 -8.39
C TYR A 114 14.10 5.95 -7.90
N CYS A 115 13.86 6.93 -7.03
CA CYS A 115 14.93 7.71 -6.40
C CYS A 115 15.81 6.82 -5.51
N ILE A 116 15.22 5.92 -4.71
CA ILE A 116 15.93 4.95 -3.86
C ILE A 116 16.88 4.07 -4.69
N VAL A 117 16.43 3.58 -5.86
CA VAL A 117 17.27 2.76 -6.76
C VAL A 117 18.15 3.59 -7.70
N LYS A 118 18.29 4.90 -7.45
CA LYS A 118 19.13 5.85 -8.21
C LYS A 118 18.75 6.00 -9.69
N GLU A 119 17.47 5.74 -10.03
CA GLU A 119 16.92 5.88 -11.38
C GLU A 119 16.05 7.15 -11.50
N VAL A 120 16.60 8.31 -11.12
CA VAL A 120 15.88 9.60 -11.06
C VAL A 120 15.18 9.99 -12.36
N ASN A 121 15.76 9.65 -13.52
CA ASN A 121 15.12 9.89 -14.82
C ASN A 121 13.77 9.16 -14.96
N LYS A 122 13.64 7.97 -14.38
CA LYS A 122 12.37 7.23 -14.34
C LYS A 122 11.41 7.84 -13.34
N ALA A 123 11.87 8.34 -12.19
CA ALA A 123 11.03 9.12 -11.27
C ALA A 123 10.41 10.35 -11.97
N LYS A 124 11.21 11.10 -12.74
CA LYS A 124 10.73 12.23 -13.57
C LYS A 124 9.69 11.78 -14.61
N SER A 125 9.90 10.61 -15.22
CA SER A 125 8.92 10.03 -16.15
C SER A 125 7.59 9.69 -15.46
N ILE A 126 7.63 9.19 -14.21
CA ILE A 126 6.43 8.95 -13.42
C ILE A 126 5.68 10.26 -13.12
N LEU A 127 6.38 11.34 -12.76
CA LEU A 127 5.78 12.67 -12.54
C LEU A 127 5.03 13.20 -13.79
N ASN A 128 5.60 12.98 -14.97
CA ASN A 128 4.91 13.34 -16.22
C ASN A 128 3.71 12.43 -16.49
N THR A 129 3.85 11.13 -16.22
CA THR A 129 2.81 10.11 -16.44
C THR A 129 1.57 10.38 -15.58
N MET A 130 1.75 10.77 -14.31
CA MET A 130 0.61 11.08 -13.43
C MET A 130 -0.20 12.28 -13.96
N SER A 131 0.48 13.33 -14.41
CA SER A 131 -0.17 14.52 -15.00
C SER A 131 -0.94 14.16 -16.28
N GLN A 132 -0.34 13.36 -17.18
CA GLN A 132 -1.01 12.89 -18.40
C GLN A 132 -2.25 12.03 -18.12
N ARG A 133 -2.31 11.41 -16.95
CA ARG A 133 -3.45 10.60 -16.50
C ARG A 133 -4.45 11.39 -15.65
N GLY A 134 -4.31 12.71 -15.58
CA GLY A 134 -5.21 13.60 -14.86
C GLY A 134 -5.03 13.59 -13.34
N VAL A 135 -3.89 13.11 -12.84
CA VAL A 135 -3.53 13.18 -11.42
C VAL A 135 -2.53 14.32 -11.24
N ASN A 136 -2.96 15.36 -10.55
CA ASN A 136 -2.15 16.56 -10.35
C ASN A 136 -1.04 16.30 -9.30
N PRO A 137 0.22 16.61 -9.63
CA PRO A 137 1.30 16.60 -8.65
C PRO A 137 1.05 17.55 -7.48
N ASP A 138 1.47 17.13 -6.29
CA ASP A 138 1.40 17.96 -5.08
C ASP A 138 2.81 18.40 -4.64
N ILE A 139 2.88 19.14 -3.53
CA ILE A 139 4.14 19.63 -2.96
C ILE A 139 5.10 18.45 -2.71
N HIS A 140 4.57 17.30 -2.26
CA HIS A 140 5.40 16.13 -2.00
C HIS A 140 5.99 15.58 -3.29
N SER A 141 5.21 15.49 -4.38
CA SER A 141 5.69 15.07 -5.70
C SER A 141 6.93 15.86 -6.15
N TYR A 142 6.91 17.19 -5.98
CA TYR A 142 8.04 18.04 -6.36
C TYR A 142 9.24 17.89 -5.42
N ASN A 143 9.00 17.73 -4.11
CA ASN A 143 10.07 17.52 -3.13
C ASN A 143 10.87 16.24 -3.41
N ILE A 144 10.22 15.15 -3.87
CA ILE A 144 10.88 13.90 -4.26
C ILE A 144 11.91 14.11 -5.37
N MET A 145 11.69 15.07 -6.26
CA MET A 145 12.58 15.34 -7.39
C MET A 145 13.74 16.29 -7.08
N ILE A 146 13.71 16.95 -5.92
CA ILE A 146 14.72 17.94 -5.50
C ILE A 146 15.77 17.29 -4.58
N ASN A 147 15.36 16.28 -3.79
CA ASN A 147 16.25 15.47 -2.94
C ASN A 147 17.05 14.45 -3.73
#